data_AF-A0A934UMD5-F1
#
_entry.id   AF-A0A934UMD5-F1
#
_cell.length_a   1.000
_cell.length_b   1.000
_cell.length_c   1.000
_cell.angle_alpha   90.00
_cell.angle_beta   90.00
_cell.angle_gamma   90.00
#
_symmetry.space_group_name_H-M   'P 1'
#
loop_
_entity.id
_entity.type
_entity.pdbx_description
1 polymer ?
#
loop_
_entity_poly.entity_id
_entity_poly.type
_entity_poly.pdbx_seq_one_letter_code
_entity_poly.pdbx_strand_id
1 'polypeptide(L)'
;MKKAMLVLLGFAGCTTGSRTYVNHTEGQYAIADDTLVIQDTILVNRTGYQKIRNGVLQPKEFKVRQWGLHSPDAPVIRFDGKRAFWNNTIYTQLP
;
A
#
# COMPACT_ATOMS: atom_id res chain seq x y z
N MET A 1 44.19 -31.62 -18.64
CA MET A 1 42.87 -31.02 -18.94
C MET A 1 41.92 -31.34 -17.80
N LYS A 2 41.68 -30.40 -16.88
CA LYS A 2 40.61 -30.51 -15.86
C LYS A 2 40.02 -29.11 -15.67
N LYS A 3 38.84 -28.88 -16.24
CA LYS A 3 38.08 -27.64 -16.03
C LYS A 3 37.29 -27.83 -14.73
N ALA A 4 37.64 -27.08 -13.69
CA ALA A 4 36.83 -26.97 -12.49
C ALA A 4 35.62 -26.10 -12.82
N MET A 5 34.43 -26.70 -12.86
CA MET A 5 33.17 -26.01 -13.05
C MET A 5 32.69 -25.54 -11.69
N LEU A 6 32.91 -24.26 -11.40
CA LEU A 6 32.44 -23.58 -10.21
C LEU A 6 30.93 -23.35 -10.36
N VAL A 7 30.11 -24.14 -9.66
CA VAL A 7 28.67 -23.94 -9.57
C VAL A 7 28.44 -22.81 -8.56
N LEU A 8 28.15 -21.60 -9.05
CA LEU A 8 27.58 -20.54 -8.21
C LEU A 8 26.14 -20.93 -7.85
N LEU A 9 25.93 -21.31 -6.59
CA LEU A 9 24.60 -21.26 -5.99
C LEU A 9 24.16 -19.79 -5.93
N GLY A 10 23.21 -19.41 -6.78
CA GLY A 10 22.53 -18.13 -6.68
C GLY A 10 21.72 -18.08 -5.39
N PHE A 11 22.05 -17.12 -4.52
CA PHE A 11 21.24 -16.77 -3.36
C PHE A 11 19.84 -16.37 -3.85
N ALA A 12 18.81 -17.09 -3.38
CA ALA A 12 17.44 -16.63 -3.45
C ALA A 12 17.31 -15.37 -2.58
N GLY A 13 17.40 -14.20 -3.21
CA GLY A 13 17.10 -12.93 -2.57
C GLY A 13 15.63 -12.90 -2.19
N CYS A 14 15.32 -13.13 -0.92
CA CYS A 14 13.99 -12.86 -0.39
C CYS A 14 13.82 -11.34 -0.32
N THR A 15 13.19 -10.74 -1.32
CA THR A 15 12.88 -9.31 -1.32
C THR A 15 11.61 -9.10 -0.48
N THR A 16 11.75 -9.01 0.85
CA THR A 16 10.66 -8.57 1.73
C THR A 16 10.51 -7.05 1.60
N GLY A 17 10.02 -6.62 0.43
CA GLY A 17 9.81 -5.22 0.12
C GLY A 17 8.43 -4.77 0.60
N SER A 18 8.38 -3.93 1.62
CA SER A 18 7.15 -3.20 1.97
C SER A 18 6.83 -2.20 0.87
N ARG A 19 5.59 -2.16 0.41
CA ARG A 19 5.11 -1.16 -0.57
C ARG A 19 3.97 -0.37 0.02
N THR A 20 4.05 0.95 -0.08
CA THR A 20 3.00 1.87 0.38
C THR A 20 2.38 2.57 -0.82
N TYR A 21 1.07 2.55 -0.92
CA TYR A 21 0.30 3.28 -1.93
C TYR A 21 -0.68 4.22 -1.24
N VAL A 22 -0.84 5.43 -1.78
CA VAL A 22 -1.72 6.45 -1.21
C VAL A 22 -2.70 6.97 -2.25
N ASN A 23 -3.94 7.15 -1.83
CA ASN A 23 -4.89 8.04 -2.47
C ASN A 23 -5.07 9.24 -1.54
N HIS A 24 -4.79 10.44 -2.04
CA HIS A 24 -4.98 11.68 -1.33
C HIS A 24 -6.04 12.50 -2.04
N THR A 25 -7.04 12.95 -1.31
CA THR A 25 -8.12 13.80 -1.82
C THR A 25 -8.31 14.98 -0.89
N GLU A 26 -8.24 16.18 -1.45
CA GLU A 26 -8.49 17.43 -0.73
C GLU A 26 -9.64 18.17 -1.40
N GLY A 27 -10.54 18.71 -0.59
CA GLY A 27 -11.64 19.56 -1.03
C GLY A 27 -11.93 20.66 -0.02
N GLN A 28 -12.86 21.55 -0.35
CA GLN A 28 -13.17 22.75 0.45
C GLN A 28 -13.67 22.45 1.88
N TYR A 29 -14.15 21.23 2.12
CA TYR A 29 -14.77 20.84 3.39
C TYR A 29 -14.01 19.73 4.12
N ALA A 30 -13.06 19.07 3.47
CA ALA A 30 -12.34 17.96 4.08
C ALA A 30 -11.07 17.57 3.31
N ILE A 31 -10.17 16.93 4.03
CA ILE A 31 -9.00 16.21 3.51
C ILE A 31 -9.17 14.73 3.86
N ALA A 32 -8.94 13.85 2.90
CA ALA A 32 -8.98 12.41 3.08
C ALA A 32 -7.70 11.77 2.53
N ASP A 33 -7.11 10.90 3.34
CA ASP A 33 -6.01 10.03 2.94
C ASP A 33 -6.48 8.59 3.04
N ASP A 34 -6.29 7.80 2.00
CA ASP A 34 -6.47 6.36 2.06
C ASP A 34 -5.17 5.67 1.65
N THR A 35 -4.55 4.98 2.59
CA THR A 35 -3.22 4.38 2.44
C THR A 35 -3.31 2.87 2.47
N LEU A 36 -2.72 2.21 1.49
CA LEU A 36 -2.53 0.77 1.42
C LEU A 36 -1.06 0.46 1.68
N VAL A 37 -0.78 -0.30 2.72
CA VAL A 37 0.56 -0.81 3.04
C VAL A 37 0.55 -2.32 2.83
N ILE A 38 1.46 -2.82 2.00
CA ILE A 38 1.66 -4.24 1.75
C ILE A 38 3.00 -4.59 2.36
N GLN A 39 2.98 -5.45 3.35
CA GLN A 39 4.17 -5.94 4.02
C GLN A 39 4.10 -7.47 4.01
N ASP A 40 4.97 -8.09 3.25
CA ASP A 40 5.00 -9.55 3.05
C ASP A 40 3.63 -10.08 2.62
N THR A 41 2.97 -10.85 3.48
CA THR A 41 1.64 -11.42 3.25
C THR A 41 0.54 -10.66 3.99
N ILE A 42 0.77 -9.40 4.39
CA ILE A 42 -0.18 -8.58 5.12
C ILE A 42 -0.53 -7.34 4.30
N LEU A 43 -1.83 -7.11 4.15
CA LEU A 43 -2.38 -5.88 3.61
C LEU A 43 -2.97 -5.05 4.76
N VAL A 44 -2.51 -3.82 4.91
CA VAL A 44 -3.04 -2.85 5.87
C VAL A 44 -3.64 -1.66 5.12
N ASN A 45 -4.91 -1.36 5.37
CA ASN A 45 -5.57 -0.15 4.92
C ASN A 45 -5.68 0.85 6.08
N ARG A 46 -5.18 2.07 5.89
CA ARG A 46 -5.29 3.18 6.83
C ARG A 46 -6.02 4.32 6.15
N THR A 47 -7.24 4.59 6.60
CA THR A 47 -8.02 5.73 6.14
C THR A 47 -7.95 6.83 7.18
N GLY A 48 -7.58 8.04 6.76
CA GLY A 48 -7.60 9.26 7.56
C GLY A 48 -8.58 10.25 6.94
N TYR A 49 -9.35 10.93 7.79
CA TYR A 49 -10.31 11.93 7.36
C TYR A 49 -10.24 13.15 8.29
N GLN A 50 -10.21 14.34 7.72
CA GLN A 50 -10.10 15.57 8.47
C GLN A 50 -11.08 16.60 7.92
N LYS A 51 -11.99 17.10 8.78
CA LYS A 51 -12.96 18.12 8.40
C LYS A 51 -12.29 19.50 8.36
N ILE A 52 -12.75 20.35 7.45
CA ILE A 52 -12.43 21.78 7.41
C ILE A 52 -13.69 22.55 7.80
N ARG A 53 -13.60 23.38 8.83
CA ARG A 53 -14.69 24.25 9.30
C ARG A 53 -14.17 25.68 9.38
N ASN A 54 -14.78 26.59 8.63
CA ASN A 54 -14.37 28.00 8.56
C ASN A 54 -12.87 28.18 8.26
N GLY A 55 -12.33 27.34 7.35
CA GLY A 55 -10.90 27.34 7.02
C GLY A 55 -9.98 26.67 8.06
N VAL A 56 -10.54 26.19 9.18
CA VAL A 56 -9.77 25.54 10.25
C VAL A 56 -9.88 24.02 10.16
N LEU A 57 -8.73 23.35 10.12
CA LEU A 57 -8.63 21.90 10.20
C LEU A 57 -9.08 21.41 11.58
N GLN A 58 -10.05 20.51 11.58
CA GLN A 58 -10.52 19.82 12.78
C GLN A 58 -9.62 18.62 13.11
N PRO A 59 -9.77 17.98 14.28
CA PRO A 59 -9.05 16.74 14.57
C PRO A 59 -9.24 15.69 13.48
N LYS A 60 -8.17 14.95 13.19
CA LYS A 60 -8.18 13.89 12.19
C LYS A 60 -8.77 12.61 12.79
N GLU A 61 -9.72 12.03 12.08
CA GLU A 61 -10.35 10.74 12.38
C GLU A 61 -9.62 9.65 11.59
N PHE A 62 -9.43 8.47 12.18
CA PHE A 62 -8.69 7.38 11.55
C PHE A 62 -9.45 6.05 11.65
N LYS A 63 -9.30 5.23 10.61
CA LYS A 63 -9.73 3.83 10.58
C LYS A 63 -8.63 2.97 10.02
N VAL A 64 -8.34 1.86 10.71
CA VAL A 64 -7.36 0.87 10.27
C VAL A 64 -8.07 -0.46 10.04
N ARG A 65 -7.73 -1.13 8.93
CA ARG A 65 -8.15 -2.48 8.61
C ARG A 65 -6.95 -3.30 8.14
N GLN A 66 -6.96 -4.59 8.43
CA GLN A 66 -5.86 -5.48 8.12
C GLN A 66 -6.40 -6.81 7.60
N TRP A 67 -5.73 -7.38 6.61
CA TRP A 67 -6.05 -8.67 6.03
C TRP A 67 -4.77 -9.45 5.74
N GLY A 68 -4.88 -10.79 5.71
CA GLY A 68 -3.89 -11.62 5.03
C GLY A 68 -4.00 -11.42 3.52
N LEU A 69 -2.87 -11.19 2.85
CA LEU A 69 -2.80 -11.16 1.39
C LEU A 69 -3.24 -12.55 0.88
N HIS A 70 -4.23 -12.58 -0.03
CA HIS A 70 -4.91 -13.79 -0.53
C HIS A 70 -5.90 -14.48 0.43
N SER A 71 -6.18 -13.88 1.59
CA SER A 71 -7.29 -14.35 2.43
C SER A 71 -8.63 -14.16 1.70
N PRO A 72 -9.61 -15.07 1.85
CA PRO A 72 -10.91 -14.96 1.15
C PRO A 72 -11.71 -13.70 1.52
N ASP A 73 -11.44 -13.09 2.67
CA ASP A 73 -12.04 -11.85 3.14
C ASP A 73 -11.23 -10.59 2.75
N ALA A 74 -10.06 -10.76 2.13
CA ALA A 74 -9.23 -9.66 1.68
C ALA A 74 -9.82 -8.98 0.44
N PRO A 75 -9.67 -7.66 0.29
CA PRO A 75 -10.11 -6.97 -0.91
C PRO A 75 -9.28 -7.39 -2.13
N VAL A 76 -9.93 -7.43 -3.30
CA VAL A 76 -9.25 -7.63 -4.58
C VAL A 76 -8.55 -6.32 -4.97
N ILE A 77 -7.21 -6.35 -4.98
CA ILE A 77 -6.38 -5.21 -5.38
C ILE A 77 -5.59 -5.60 -6.62
N ARG A 78 -5.67 -4.77 -7.66
CA ARG A 78 -4.85 -4.92 -8.87
C ARG A 78 -3.65 -3.99 -8.78
N PHE A 79 -2.46 -4.52 -9.03
CA PHE A 79 -1.22 -3.73 -9.10
C PHE A 79 -0.79 -3.54 -10.54
N ASP A 80 -0.34 -2.32 -10.87
CA ASP A 80 0.18 -1.93 -12.18
C ASP A 80 1.35 -0.97 -12.00
N GLY A 81 2.56 -1.52 -11.93
CA GLY A 81 3.77 -0.76 -11.63
C GLY A 81 3.66 0.01 -10.30
N LYS A 82 3.67 1.34 -10.39
CA LYS A 82 3.54 2.27 -9.25
C LYS A 82 2.09 2.59 -8.88
N ARG A 83 1.11 1.88 -9.42
CA ARG A 83 -0.32 2.09 -9.14
C ARG A 83 -0.94 0.86 -8.50
N ALA A 84 -1.86 1.09 -7.58
CA ALA A 84 -2.77 0.06 -7.08
C ALA A 84 -4.21 0.50 -7.33
N PHE A 85 -5.08 -0.46 -7.63
CA PHE A 85 -6.50 -0.25 -7.89
C PHE A 85 -7.30 -1.09 -6.92
N TRP A 86 -8.15 -0.43 -6.14
CA TRP A 86 -9.12 -1.09 -5.28
C TRP A 86 -10.50 -0.45 -5.50
N ASN A 87 -11.46 -1.26 -5.96
CA ASN A 87 -12.74 -0.77 -6.48
C ASN A 87 -12.53 0.32 -7.55
N ASN A 88 -13.09 1.52 -7.34
CA ASN A 88 -12.94 2.68 -8.22
C ASN A 88 -11.84 3.65 -7.75
N THR A 89 -11.04 3.29 -6.73
CA THR A 89 -9.99 4.14 -6.18
C THR A 89 -8.64 3.75 -6.76
N ILE A 90 -7.89 4.77 -7.21
CA ILE A 90 -6.54 4.63 -7.72
C ILE A 90 -5.58 5.16 -6.66
N TYR A 91 -4.58 4.36 -6.33
CA TYR A 91 -3.52 4.70 -5.37
C TYR A 91 -2.19 4.79 -6.11
N THR A 92 -1.33 5.71 -5.67
CA THR A 92 0.02 5.89 -6.20
C THR A 92 1.04 5.43 -5.17
N GLN A 93 2.02 4.64 -5.60
CA GLN A 93 3.09 4.14 -4.75
C GLN A 93 3.96 5.31 -4.30
N LEU A 94 4.20 5.39 -2.98
CA LEU A 94 5.19 6.28 -2.41
C LEU A 94 6.61 5.79 -2.77
N PRO A 95 7.56 6.72 -2.96
CA PRO A 95 8.95 6.38 -3.27
C PRO A 95 9.63 5.55 -2.19
#